data_AF-A0A7S3MWG1-F1
#
_entry.id   AF-A0A7S3MWG1-F1
#
_cell.length_a   1.000
_cell.length_b   1.000
_cell.length_c   1.000
_cell.angle_alpha   90.00
_cell.angle_beta   90.00
_cell.angle_gamma   90.00
#
_symmetry.space_group_name_H-M   'P 1'
#
loop_
_entity.id
_entity.type
_entity.pdbx_description
1 polymer ?
#
loop_
_entity_poly.entity_id
_entity_poly.type
_entity_poly.pdbx_seq_one_letter_code
_entity_poly.pdbx_strand_id
1 'polypeptide(L)'
;DLEEVNMIEPAWKLILGNKAVLALLWEMYPNHPNLLPSYMDNPKYWADQNETPIDAENKKWVSKTKYGREGEDVKLSRNYPNYDLFISASETNPVKEDKDGTKTLVGSPVFQEFFPLPLASGRSILTSSWVINGQPACLCFREDTSEVTNNNSEFLPHFVSPTSLMREWVFKASASQ
;
A
#
# COMPACT_ATOMS: atom_id res chain seq x y z
N ASP A 1 33.92 10.14 -2.77
CA ASP A 1 33.19 11.09 -1.90
C ASP A 1 31.70 10.85 -2.07
N LEU A 2 30.86 10.87 -1.02
CA LEU A 2 29.40 10.76 -1.22
C LEU A 2 28.87 11.97 -2.01
N GLU A 3 29.60 13.09 -1.99
CA GLU A 3 29.29 14.29 -2.79
C GLU A 3 29.45 14.09 -4.30
N GLU A 4 30.17 13.05 -4.75
CA GLU A 4 30.39 12.75 -6.17
C GLU A 4 29.46 11.65 -6.71
N VAL A 5 28.65 11.02 -5.85
CA VAL A 5 27.80 9.90 -6.25
C VAL A 5 26.48 10.39 -6.82
N ASN A 6 26.32 10.27 -8.14
CA ASN A 6 25.04 10.48 -8.81
C ASN A 6 24.16 9.23 -8.66
N MET A 7 23.27 9.23 -7.66
CA MET A 7 22.31 8.15 -7.43
C MET A 7 21.10 8.28 -8.37
N ILE A 8 20.79 7.20 -9.10
CA ILE A 8 19.53 7.08 -9.82
C ILE A 8 18.56 6.26 -8.97
N GLU A 9 17.42 6.90 -8.78
CA GLU A 9 16.69 7.05 -7.52
C GLU A 9 17.48 7.73 -6.39
N PRO A 10 17.24 9.04 -6.15
CA PRO A 10 17.93 9.77 -5.10
C PRO A 10 17.49 9.30 -3.71
N ALA A 11 18.38 9.43 -2.73
CA ALA A 11 18.17 8.92 -1.37
C ALA A 11 16.85 9.38 -0.72
N TRP A 12 16.37 10.59 -1.04
CA TRP A 12 15.10 11.09 -0.51
C TRP A 12 13.88 10.22 -0.90
N LYS A 13 13.95 9.46 -2.00
CA LYS A 13 12.88 8.53 -2.38
C LYS A 13 12.68 7.39 -1.37
N LEU A 14 13.64 7.14 -0.47
CA LEU A 14 13.44 6.21 0.65
C LEU A 14 12.29 6.63 1.56
N ILE A 15 12.01 7.94 1.67
CA ILE A 15 10.84 8.45 2.41
C ILE A 15 9.55 7.94 1.76
N LEU A 16 9.46 7.94 0.43
CA LEU A 16 8.30 7.45 -0.31
C LEU A 16 8.17 5.92 -0.28
N GLY A 17 9.28 5.20 -0.10
CA GLY A 17 9.29 3.75 0.08
C GLY A 17 8.85 3.29 1.48
N ASN A 18 8.71 4.21 2.43
CA ASN A 18 8.31 3.90 3.81
C ASN A 18 6.80 4.06 4.00
N LYS A 19 6.13 3.00 4.47
CA LYS A 19 4.67 3.01 4.67
C LYS A 19 4.18 3.98 5.74
N ALA A 20 5.07 4.52 6.58
CA ALA A 20 4.80 5.65 7.47
C ALA A 20 4.16 6.84 6.73
N VAL A 21 4.51 7.04 5.46
CA VAL A 21 3.92 8.10 4.61
C VAL A 21 2.40 7.96 4.47
N LEU A 22 1.83 6.75 4.58
CA LEU A 22 0.39 6.53 4.46
C LEU A 22 -0.37 7.19 5.63
N ALA A 23 0.14 7.07 6.85
CA ALA A 23 -0.47 7.70 8.02
C ALA A 23 -0.36 9.23 7.95
N LEU A 24 0.80 9.76 7.53
CA LEU A 24 0.99 11.20 7.34
C LEU A 24 0.06 11.75 6.24
N LEU A 25 -0.08 11.05 5.11
CA LEU A 25 -0.98 11.45 4.04
C LEU A 25 -2.44 11.46 4.51
N TRP A 26 -2.84 10.48 5.31
CA TRP A 26 -4.19 10.42 5.88
C TRP A 26 -4.45 11.57 6.87
N GLU A 27 -3.48 11.88 7.73
CA GLU A 27 -3.56 13.00 8.67
C GLU A 27 -3.67 14.35 7.94
N MET A 28 -2.88 14.55 6.88
CA MET A 28 -2.88 15.79 6.11
C MET A 28 -4.12 15.94 5.22
N TYR A 29 -4.67 14.83 4.71
CA TYR A 29 -5.78 14.82 3.75
C TYR A 29 -6.86 13.81 4.15
N PRO A 30 -7.53 14.00 5.30
CA PRO A 30 -8.55 13.08 5.76
C PRO A 30 -9.71 13.01 4.76
N ASN A 31 -10.24 11.81 4.56
CA ASN A 31 -11.34 11.50 3.64
C ASN A 31 -11.04 11.74 2.15
N HIS A 32 -9.77 11.89 1.77
CA HIS A 32 -9.41 11.94 0.35
C HIS A 32 -9.84 10.64 -0.35
N PRO A 33 -10.48 10.71 -1.54
CA PRO A 33 -11.12 9.54 -2.19
C PRO A 33 -10.16 8.40 -2.55
N ASN A 34 -8.86 8.70 -2.68
CA ASN A 34 -7.82 7.71 -2.98
C ASN A 34 -6.98 7.29 -1.76
N LEU A 35 -7.34 7.74 -0.54
CA LEU A 35 -6.64 7.36 0.69
C LEU A 35 -7.53 6.48 1.56
N LEU A 36 -6.90 5.57 2.28
CA LEU A 36 -7.52 4.75 3.32
C LEU A 36 -7.04 5.23 4.69
N PRO A 37 -7.91 5.18 5.73
CA PRO A 37 -7.51 5.45 7.10
C PRO A 37 -6.27 4.65 7.48
N SER A 38 -5.23 5.36 7.92
CA SER A 38 -3.91 4.80 8.17
C SER A 38 -3.30 5.45 9.42
N TYR A 39 -2.72 4.64 10.31
CA TYR A 39 -2.19 5.07 11.61
C TYR A 39 -0.81 4.49 11.86
N MET A 40 0.05 5.25 12.54
CA MET A 40 1.42 4.83 12.90
C MET A 40 1.45 3.74 13.96
N ASP A 41 0.42 3.72 14.82
CA ASP A 41 0.28 2.83 15.96
C ASP A 41 -1.15 2.26 16.00
N ASN A 42 -1.47 1.49 17.04
CA ASN A 42 -2.78 0.88 17.24
C ASN A 42 -3.93 1.89 17.00
N PRO A 43 -4.81 1.66 15.99
CA PRO A 43 -5.93 2.55 15.67
C PRO A 43 -6.86 2.87 16.84
N LYS A 44 -6.95 1.98 17.85
CA LYS A 44 -7.75 2.20 19.06
C LYS A 44 -7.29 3.42 19.86
N TYR A 45 -5.98 3.71 19.92
CA TYR A 45 -5.47 4.88 20.65
C TYR A 45 -5.80 6.21 19.96
N TRP A 46 -6.04 6.19 18.65
CA TRP A 46 -6.41 7.38 17.89
C TRP A 46 -7.89 7.73 18.03
N ALA A 47 -8.75 6.73 18.33
CA ALA A 47 -10.14 6.95 18.72
C ALA A 47 -10.23 7.79 20.00
N ASP A 48 -9.34 7.54 20.95
CA ASP A 48 -9.33 8.18 22.26
C ASP A 48 -8.86 9.65 22.20
N GLN A 49 -8.10 10.04 21.17
CA GLN A 49 -7.50 11.38 21.06
C GLN A 49 -8.28 12.38 20.18
N ASN A 50 -9.07 11.92 19.19
CA ASN A 50 -9.61 12.80 18.14
C ASN A 50 -11.13 13.09 18.24
N GLU A 51 -11.75 12.84 19.41
CA GLU A 51 -13.19 13.03 19.70
C GLU A 51 -14.18 12.27 18.78
N THR A 52 -13.68 11.67 17.70
CA THR A 52 -14.40 10.82 16.76
C THR A 52 -13.96 9.38 17.02
N PRO A 53 -14.80 8.55 17.66
CA PRO A 53 -14.45 7.17 17.95
C PRO A 53 -14.16 6.44 16.63
N ILE A 54 -12.91 5.98 16.47
CA ILE A 54 -12.62 4.98 15.44
C ILE A 54 -13.18 3.67 15.98
N ASP A 55 -14.12 3.08 15.25
CA ASP A 55 -14.63 1.75 15.53
C ASP A 55 -13.58 0.68 15.17
N ALA A 56 -12.46 0.70 15.89
CA ALA A 56 -11.28 -0.08 15.58
C ALA A 56 -11.55 -1.59 15.70
N GLU A 57 -12.42 -2.00 16.63
CA GLU A 57 -12.72 -3.41 16.88
C GLU A 57 -13.66 -4.01 15.84
N ASN A 58 -14.62 -3.24 15.29
CA ASN A 58 -15.52 -3.76 14.25
C ASN A 58 -14.97 -3.58 12.83
N LYS A 59 -14.04 -2.63 12.62
CA LYS A 59 -13.37 -2.46 11.33
C LYS A 59 -12.33 -3.55 11.07
N LYS A 60 -12.11 -3.82 9.78
CA LYS A 60 -11.05 -4.72 9.32
C LYS A 60 -9.79 -3.90 9.08
N TRP A 61 -8.66 -4.42 9.54
CA TRP A 61 -7.36 -3.73 9.47
C TRP A 61 -6.32 -4.62 8.82
N VAL A 62 -5.32 -3.95 8.25
CA VAL A 62 -4.10 -4.54 7.72
C VAL A 62 -2.93 -3.93 8.45
N SER A 63 -2.08 -4.74 9.06
CA SER A 63 -0.78 -4.27 9.55
C SER A 63 0.31 -4.58 8.54
N LYS A 64 1.22 -3.61 8.36
CA LYS A 64 2.30 -3.68 7.37
C LYS A 64 3.54 -3.03 7.94
N THR A 65 4.67 -3.73 7.96
CA THR A 65 5.94 -3.15 8.42
C THR A 65 6.37 -1.97 7.54
N LYS A 66 6.97 -0.94 8.17
CA LYS A 66 7.32 0.34 7.53
C LYS A 66 8.17 0.16 6.27
N TYR A 67 9.16 -0.72 6.33
CA TYR A 67 10.08 -1.05 5.23
C TYR A 67 9.82 -2.42 4.59
N GLY A 68 8.77 -3.14 4.99
CA GLY A 68 8.42 -4.42 4.37
C GLY A 68 8.15 -4.31 2.88
N ARG A 69 8.36 -5.39 2.13
CA ARG A 69 8.18 -5.42 0.68
C ARG A 69 7.43 -6.68 0.28
N GLU A 70 6.88 -6.69 -0.93
CA GLU A 70 6.55 -7.96 -1.62
C GLU A 70 5.54 -8.85 -0.87
N GLY A 71 4.61 -8.23 -0.13
CA GLY A 71 3.60 -8.93 0.66
C GLY A 71 4.12 -9.50 1.98
N GLU A 72 5.40 -9.28 2.30
CA GLU A 72 6.02 -9.77 3.53
C GLU A 72 5.39 -9.14 4.76
N ASP A 73 5.12 -9.99 5.74
CA ASP A 73 4.60 -9.63 7.06
C ASP A 73 3.30 -8.79 7.04
N VAL A 74 2.52 -8.91 5.97
CA VAL A 74 1.18 -8.33 5.89
C VAL A 74 0.23 -9.21 6.69
N LYS A 75 -0.40 -8.64 7.73
CA LYS A 75 -1.36 -9.35 8.57
C LYS A 75 -2.74 -8.71 8.43
N LEU A 76 -3.77 -9.55 8.28
CA LEU A 76 -5.16 -9.14 8.18
C LEU A 76 -5.85 -9.41 9.52
N SER A 77 -6.50 -8.40 10.11
CA SER A 77 -7.11 -8.54 11.43
C SER A 77 -8.13 -9.67 11.52
N ARG A 78 -8.88 -9.92 10.44
CA ARG A 78 -9.86 -11.02 10.33
C ARG A 78 -9.24 -12.42 10.44
N ASN A 79 -7.92 -12.56 10.31
CA ASN A 79 -7.22 -13.85 10.46
C ASN A 79 -6.86 -14.14 11.94
N TYR A 80 -7.21 -13.25 12.85
CA TYR A 80 -6.97 -13.40 14.28
C TYR A 80 -8.30 -13.55 15.04
N PRO A 81 -8.33 -14.26 16.18
CA PRO A 81 -9.57 -14.47 16.93
C PRO A 81 -10.21 -13.18 17.46
N ASN A 82 -9.40 -12.14 17.71
CA ASN A 82 -9.86 -10.83 18.14
C ASN A 82 -8.82 -9.74 17.80
N TYR A 83 -9.22 -8.49 17.99
CA TYR A 83 -8.40 -7.30 17.70
C TYR A 83 -7.10 -7.26 18.50
N ASP A 84 -7.13 -7.56 19.80
CA ASP A 84 -5.95 -7.48 20.66
C ASP A 84 -4.87 -8.50 20.26
N LEU A 85 -5.27 -9.70 19.85
CA LEU A 85 -4.35 -10.71 19.30
C LEU A 85 -3.75 -10.29 17.95
N PHE A 86 -4.53 -9.60 17.11
CA PHE A 86 -4.02 -9.01 15.88
C PHE A 86 -2.97 -7.92 16.18
N ILE A 87 -3.23 -7.02 17.13
CA ILE A 87 -2.28 -5.98 17.54
C ILE A 87 -1.00 -6.61 18.09
N SER A 88 -1.12 -7.55 19.04
CA SER A 88 0.01 -8.23 19.65
C SER A 88 0.89 -8.91 18.59
N ALA A 89 0.29 -9.63 17.63
CA ALA A 89 1.03 -10.26 16.53
C ALA A 89 1.63 -9.26 15.54
N SER A 90 1.05 -8.06 15.40
CA SER A 90 1.53 -7.02 14.49
C SER A 90 2.72 -6.26 15.06
N GLU A 91 2.76 -6.05 16.37
CA GLU A 91 3.83 -5.33 17.06
C GLU A 91 5.07 -6.21 17.31
N THR A 92 4.94 -7.54 17.18
CA THR A 92 6.08 -8.46 17.28
C THR A 92 6.95 -8.46 16.03
N ASN A 93 8.27 -8.58 16.24
CA ASN A 93 9.29 -8.85 15.20
C ASN A 93 9.42 -7.77 14.11
N PRO A 94 9.95 -6.58 14.43
CA PRO A 94 10.34 -5.59 13.41
C PRO A 94 11.64 -6.00 12.67
N VAL A 95 12.02 -7.28 12.71
CA VAL A 95 13.25 -7.83 12.15
C VAL A 95 12.89 -8.94 11.18
N LYS A 96 13.34 -8.81 9.93
CA LYS A 96 13.35 -9.88 8.94
C LYS A 96 14.65 -10.66 9.06
N GLU A 97 14.57 -11.99 9.07
CA GLU A 97 15.73 -12.88 9.00
C GLU A 97 15.77 -13.54 7.63
N ASP A 98 16.82 -13.27 6.87
CA ASP A 98 17.06 -13.87 5.55
C ASP A 98 17.62 -15.30 5.69
N LYS A 99 17.62 -16.06 4.59
CA LYS A 99 18.07 -17.48 4.57
C LYS A 99 19.52 -17.68 5.01
N ASP A 100 20.34 -16.63 4.88
CA ASP A 100 21.74 -16.62 5.30
C ASP A 100 21.93 -16.20 6.77
N GLY A 101 20.83 -15.95 7.50
CA GLY A 101 20.82 -15.50 8.89
C GLY A 101 20.94 -13.98 9.04
N THR A 102 20.98 -13.21 7.95
CA THR A 102 21.03 -11.74 8.02
C THR A 102 19.74 -11.21 8.64
N LYS A 103 19.89 -10.35 9.66
CA LYS A 103 18.77 -9.73 10.38
C LYS A 103 18.63 -8.27 9.98
N THR A 104 17.54 -7.94 9.31
CA THR A 104 17.24 -6.59 8.80
C THR A 104 16.06 -5.99 9.55
N LEU A 105 16.23 -4.79 10.11
CA LEU A 105 15.12 -4.05 10.70
C LEU A 105 14.16 -3.57 9.60
N VAL A 106 12.91 -4.03 9.65
CA VAL A 106 11.82 -3.63 8.75
C VAL A 106 10.88 -2.59 9.38
N GLY A 107 11.14 -2.24 10.65
CA GLY A 107 10.43 -1.20 11.40
C GLY A 107 9.05 -1.63 11.90
N SER A 108 8.57 -0.96 12.95
CA SER A 108 7.22 -1.19 13.52
C SER A 108 6.13 -1.06 12.44
N PRO A 109 4.98 -1.74 12.60
CA PRO A 109 3.92 -1.70 11.60
C PRO A 109 3.33 -0.29 11.46
N VAL A 110 2.68 -0.06 10.32
CA VAL A 110 1.56 0.88 10.20
C VAL A 110 0.28 0.07 10.06
N PHE A 111 -0.82 0.62 10.55
CA PHE A 111 -2.14 0.00 10.47
C PHE A 111 -2.99 0.77 9.46
N GLN A 112 -3.51 0.09 8.45
CA GLN A 112 -4.37 0.68 7.43
C GLN A 112 -5.70 -0.06 7.38
N GLU A 113 -6.81 0.67 7.21
CA GLU A 113 -8.13 0.08 7.04
C GLU A 113 -8.12 -0.85 5.81
N PHE A 114 -8.67 -2.04 5.97
CA PHE A 114 -8.71 -3.03 4.91
C PHE A 114 -9.69 -2.62 3.82
N PHE A 115 -9.23 -2.70 2.57
CA PHE A 115 -10.06 -2.54 1.39
C PHE A 115 -9.93 -3.79 0.51
N PRO A 116 -11.04 -4.48 0.16
CA PRO A 116 -10.96 -5.70 -0.62
C PRO A 116 -10.50 -5.41 -2.05
N LEU A 117 -9.59 -6.25 -2.55
CA LEU A 117 -9.25 -6.22 -3.97
C LEU A 117 -10.43 -6.77 -4.80
N PRO A 118 -10.65 -6.24 -6.02
CA PRO A 118 -11.62 -6.83 -6.94
C PRO A 118 -11.27 -8.28 -7.24
N LEU A 119 -12.28 -9.14 -7.24
CA LEU A 119 -12.15 -10.55 -7.60
C LEU A 119 -12.63 -10.78 -9.03
N ALA A 120 -11.84 -11.47 -9.84
CA ALA A 120 -12.27 -11.96 -11.14
C ALA A 120 -11.78 -13.39 -11.36
N SER A 121 -12.67 -14.27 -11.84
CA SER A 121 -12.36 -15.69 -12.07
C SER A 121 -11.71 -16.39 -10.85
N GLY A 122 -12.12 -15.99 -9.64
CA GLY A 122 -11.59 -16.53 -8.38
C GLY A 122 -10.21 -16.01 -7.97
N ARG A 123 -9.68 -14.98 -8.64
CA ARG A 123 -8.38 -14.37 -8.35
C ARG A 123 -8.53 -12.92 -7.91
N SER A 124 -7.70 -12.49 -6.96
CA SER A 124 -7.61 -11.10 -6.51
C SER A 124 -6.80 -10.29 -7.51
N ILE A 125 -7.35 -9.19 -8.00
CA ILE A 125 -6.68 -8.31 -8.96
C ILE A 125 -6.19 -7.05 -8.26
N LEU A 126 -4.89 -6.78 -8.38
CA LEU A 126 -4.24 -5.53 -7.99
C LEU A 126 -3.93 -4.70 -9.24
N THR A 127 -4.19 -3.40 -9.18
CA THR A 127 -3.75 -2.44 -10.20
C THR A 127 -2.64 -1.55 -9.66
N SER A 128 -1.70 -1.15 -10.53
CA SER A 128 -0.64 -0.20 -10.20
C SER A 128 -0.34 0.73 -11.37
N SER A 129 0.25 1.89 -11.09
CA SER A 129 0.69 2.84 -12.12
C SER A 129 2.18 3.10 -12.02
N TRP A 130 2.87 3.12 -13.17
CA TRP A 130 4.23 3.60 -13.24
C TRP A 130 4.24 5.12 -13.36
N VAL A 131 5.10 5.75 -12.58
CA VAL A 131 5.32 7.20 -12.61
C VAL A 131 6.74 7.47 -13.09
N ILE A 132 6.87 8.19 -14.21
CA ILE A 132 8.16 8.60 -14.79
C ILE A 132 8.23 10.12 -14.71
N ASN A 133 9.24 10.64 -14.01
CA ASN A 133 9.43 12.08 -13.78
C ASN A 133 8.15 12.79 -13.25
N GLY A 134 7.46 12.16 -12.31
CA GLY A 134 6.22 12.68 -11.71
C GLY A 134 4.97 12.54 -12.58
N GLN A 135 5.07 11.98 -13.78
CA GLN A 135 3.93 11.77 -14.69
C GLN A 135 3.51 10.31 -14.76
N PRO A 136 2.20 10.00 -14.76
CA PRO A 136 1.72 8.64 -14.99
C PRO A 136 2.10 8.19 -16.41
N ALA A 137 2.76 7.05 -16.52
CA ALA A 137 3.32 6.56 -17.78
C ALA A 137 2.78 5.19 -18.20
N CYS A 138 2.32 4.38 -17.24
CA CYS A 138 1.81 3.04 -17.54
C CYS A 138 0.82 2.58 -16.45
N LEU A 139 -0.02 1.62 -16.81
CA LEU A 139 -0.89 0.87 -15.91
C LEU A 139 -0.45 -0.59 -15.93
N CYS A 140 -0.51 -1.26 -14.80
CA CYS A 140 -0.20 -2.68 -14.68
C CYS A 140 -1.26 -3.36 -13.83
N PHE A 141 -1.50 -4.64 -14.11
CA PHE A 141 -2.36 -5.48 -13.33
C PHE A 141 -1.59 -6.73 -12.90
N ARG A 142 -1.77 -7.12 -11.64
CA ARG A 142 -1.29 -8.39 -11.11
C ARG A 142 -2.45 -9.14 -10.52
N GLU A 143 -2.41 -10.46 -10.61
CA GLU A 143 -3.40 -11.33 -9.98
C GLU A 143 -2.75 -12.34 -9.05
N ASP A 144 -3.51 -12.79 -8.05
CA ASP A 144 -3.08 -13.83 -7.12
C ASP A 144 -4.30 -14.63 -6.64
N THR A 145 -4.06 -15.85 -6.15
CA THR A 145 -5.09 -16.65 -5.46
C THR A 145 -5.30 -16.17 -4.02
N SER A 146 -4.32 -15.48 -3.45
CA SER A 146 -4.36 -14.79 -2.17
C SER A 146 -4.86 -13.34 -2.30
N GLU A 147 -5.35 -12.77 -1.21
CA GLU A 147 -5.65 -11.33 -1.12
C GLU A 147 -4.38 -10.48 -0.86
N VAL A 148 -3.26 -11.11 -0.50
CA VAL A 148 -1.96 -10.45 -0.32
C VAL A 148 -1.06 -10.77 -1.52
N THR A 149 -0.92 -9.80 -2.42
CA THR A 149 0.00 -9.87 -3.56
C THR A 149 1.46 -9.93 -3.10
N ASN A 150 2.26 -10.79 -3.72
CA ASN A 150 3.67 -11.01 -3.41
C ASN A 150 4.52 -11.10 -4.69
N ASN A 151 5.77 -11.58 -4.60
CA ASN A 151 6.67 -11.71 -5.77
C ASN A 151 6.19 -12.72 -6.81
N ASN A 152 5.45 -13.75 -6.40
CA ASN A 152 5.00 -14.83 -7.28
C ASN A 152 3.66 -14.53 -7.95
N SER A 153 2.97 -13.44 -7.58
CA SER A 153 1.71 -13.03 -8.22
C SER A 153 1.93 -12.76 -9.73
N GLU A 154 1.06 -13.25 -10.59
CA GLU A 154 1.26 -13.16 -12.03
C GLU A 154 0.94 -11.77 -12.56
N PHE A 155 1.65 -11.33 -13.61
CA PHE A 155 1.22 -10.18 -14.39
C PHE A 155 0.06 -10.57 -15.29
N LEU A 156 -1.00 -9.77 -15.27
CA LEU A 156 -2.16 -9.97 -16.13
C LEU A 156 -1.98 -9.19 -17.44
N PRO A 157 -1.87 -9.86 -18.60
CA PRO A 157 -1.86 -9.19 -19.88
C PRO A 157 -3.16 -8.41 -20.07
N HIS A 158 -3.05 -7.16 -20.47
CA HIS A 158 -4.19 -6.28 -20.67
C HIS A 158 -3.98 -5.42 -21.90
N PHE A 159 -5.08 -4.95 -22.48
CA PHE A 159 -5.08 -3.94 -23.52
C PHE A 159 -6.15 -2.90 -23.21
N VAL A 160 -5.89 -1.66 -23.56
CA VAL A 160 -6.87 -0.58 -23.42
C VAL A 160 -7.58 -0.43 -24.76
N SER A 161 -8.89 -0.68 -24.76
CA SER A 161 -9.72 -0.46 -25.95
C SER A 161 -10.33 0.93 -25.93
N PRO A 162 -10.25 1.72 -27.01
CA PRO A 162 -10.92 3.00 -27.10
C PRO A 162 -12.43 2.85 -27.00
N THR A 163 -13.05 3.50 -26.02
CA THR A 163 -14.49 3.70 -25.99
C THR A 163 -14.88 4.90 -26.85
N SER A 164 -16.17 5.05 -27.17
CA SER A 164 -16.69 6.26 -27.84
C SER A 164 -16.33 7.54 -27.08
N LEU A 165 -16.43 7.51 -25.74
CA LEU A 165 -16.01 8.58 -24.83
C LEU A 165 -14.52 8.93 -24.94
N MET A 166 -13.65 7.92 -25.04
CA MET A 166 -12.21 8.13 -25.15
C MET A 166 -11.83 8.78 -26.49
N ARG A 167 -12.53 8.43 -27.58
CA ARG A 167 -12.31 9.04 -28.90
C ARG A 167 -12.59 10.53 -28.86
N GLU A 168 -13.70 10.96 -28.27
CA GLU A 168 -14.03 12.39 -28.13
C GLU A 168 -12.99 13.17 -27.33
N TRP A 169 -12.42 12.56 -26.29
CA TRP A 169 -11.39 13.19 -25.45
C TRP A 169 -10.05 13.34 -26.18
N VAL A 170 -9.59 12.31 -26.89
CA VAL A 170 -8.35 12.36 -27.68
C VAL A 170 -8.45 13.44 -28.76
N PHE A 171 -9.57 13.53 -29.49
CA PHE A 171 -9.75 14.55 -30.51
C PHE A 171 -9.77 15.99 -29.95
N LYS A 172 -10.30 16.19 -28.74
CA LYS A 172 -10.27 17.50 -28.07
C LYS A 172 -8.87 17.87 -27.59
N ALA A 173 -8.15 16.94 -26.99
CA ALA A 173 -6.78 17.17 -26.49
C ALA A 173 -5.77 17.43 -27.63
N SER A 174 -5.94 16.79 -28.80
CA SER A 174 -5.10 17.03 -29.97
C SER A 174 -5.42 18.33 -30.73
N ALA A 175 -6.59 18.93 -30.49
CA ALA A 175 -6.99 20.20 -31.11
C ALA A 175 -6.57 21.43 -30.28
N SER A 176 -6.04 21.21 -29.08
CA SER A 176 -5.58 22.25 -28.14
C SER A 176 -4.05 22.34 -28.00
N GLN A 177 -3.29 21.63 -28.85
CA GLN A 177 -1.85 21.82 -29.06
C GLN A 177 -1.63 22.52 -30.40
#